data_AF-A0A1S4ACT8-F1
#
_entry.id   AF-A0A1S4ACT8-F1
#
_cell.length_a   1.000
_cell.length_b   1.000
_cell.length_c   1.000
_cell.angle_alpha   90.00
_cell.angle_beta   90.00
_cell.angle_gamma   90.00
#
_symmetry.space_group_name_H-M   'P 1'
#
loop_
_entity.id
_entity.type
_entity.pdbx_description
1 polymer ?
#
loop_
_entity_poly.entity_id
_entity_poly.type
_entity_poly.pdbx_seq_one_letter_code
_entity_poly.pdbx_strand_id
1 'polypeptide(L)'
;MATAKEHIEEIRRNKFSIGGETNPLTEDLHQAVKNLSAELYAKDVHFFMELVQNAEDNEYNEGVDPSLEFVITSKDITDTGAQATLLIFNNEKGFSRKNIESICSVGRSTKKGNRKRGYIGEKGIGFKSVFLITARPYVFSNGYQIRFSEEPCQHCKVGYIVPEWVEANPTLSVITQIYGSATLPATTIVLPLKPDNVKPVKQQLSSIHPEVLLFLSKIKKLSVREDNEDPRLNTVSAISISSETDFVKKKNIDAESYLLHLSADEESGMGECSYYMWKQKFPVRREHRVDRRMDVDEWVITLAFPNGERLNRGTSSPGIYAFLPTEMVTNFPFIIQADFLLASSRESILLDDIWNQGILDCVPSTFVNAFTSLGRANEGAPVSTLTHMFGFLPVNASAYPILNDVRDSIKRKLLDESIIPFESWL
;
A
#
# COMPACT_ATOMS: atom_id res chain seq x y z
N MET A 1 -31.06 -8.03 -16.37
CA MET A 1 -30.15 -6.94 -15.93
C MET A 1 -29.32 -6.54 -17.14
N ALA A 2 -29.05 -5.25 -17.35
CA ALA A 2 -28.21 -4.82 -18.46
C ALA A 2 -26.78 -5.38 -18.32
N THR A 3 -26.20 -5.82 -19.43
CA THR A 3 -24.86 -6.39 -19.54
C THR A 3 -23.78 -5.37 -19.16
N ALA A 4 -22.55 -5.83 -18.93
CA ALA A 4 -21.42 -4.95 -18.66
C ALA A 4 -21.19 -3.95 -19.81
N LYS A 5 -21.30 -4.40 -21.07
CA LYS A 5 -21.16 -3.54 -22.26
C LYS A 5 -22.25 -2.47 -22.33
N GLU A 6 -23.51 -2.86 -22.13
CA GLU A 6 -24.64 -1.91 -22.11
C GLU A 6 -24.47 -0.85 -21.01
N HIS A 7 -23.94 -1.24 -19.85
CA HIS A 7 -23.64 -0.30 -18.77
C HIS A 7 -22.53 0.70 -19.17
N ILE A 8 -21.49 0.27 -19.88
CA ILE A 8 -20.46 1.19 -20.39
C ILE A 8 -21.05 2.16 -21.42
N GLU A 9 -21.89 1.69 -22.33
CA GLU A 9 -22.58 2.55 -23.29
C GLU A 9 -23.53 3.55 -22.60
N GLU A 10 -24.18 3.14 -21.51
CA GLU A 10 -24.98 4.02 -20.66
C GLU A 10 -24.12 5.13 -20.03
N ILE A 11 -22.96 4.81 -19.47
CA ILE A 11 -22.02 5.80 -18.92
C ILE A 11 -21.56 6.77 -20.02
N ARG A 12 -21.15 6.24 -21.18
CA ARG A 12 -20.68 7.05 -22.31
C ARG A 12 -21.74 8.04 -22.78
N ARG A 13 -22.99 7.60 -22.89
CA ARG A 13 -24.11 8.44 -23.31
C ARG A 13 -24.52 9.45 -22.25
N ASN A 14 -24.77 8.99 -21.02
CA ASN A 14 -25.40 9.82 -19.98
C ASN A 14 -24.41 10.77 -19.32
N LYS A 15 -23.16 10.34 -19.12
CA LYS A 15 -22.14 11.12 -18.40
C LYS A 15 -21.29 11.99 -19.33
N PHE A 16 -20.99 11.49 -20.52
CA PHE A 16 -20.08 12.13 -21.47
C PHE A 16 -20.78 12.62 -22.73
N SER A 17 -22.11 12.52 -22.80
CA SER A 17 -22.93 12.96 -23.95
C SER A 17 -22.48 12.37 -25.30
N ILE A 18 -21.88 11.18 -25.29
CA ILE A 18 -21.40 10.53 -26.52
C ILE A 18 -22.61 10.04 -27.32
N GLY A 19 -22.70 10.47 -28.59
CA GLY A 19 -23.84 10.20 -29.46
C GLY A 19 -25.04 11.14 -29.27
N GLY A 20 -24.92 12.13 -28.37
CA GLY A 20 -25.89 13.21 -28.19
C GLY A 20 -25.29 14.59 -28.43
N GLU A 21 -25.98 15.65 -28.00
CA GLU A 21 -25.48 17.02 -28.06
C GLU A 21 -24.23 17.20 -27.19
N THR A 22 -23.23 17.90 -27.72
CA THR A 22 -21.98 18.17 -27.01
C THR A 22 -22.23 19.04 -25.79
N ASN A 23 -21.76 18.60 -24.62
CA ASN A 23 -21.83 19.39 -23.39
C ASN A 23 -20.74 20.48 -23.44
N PRO A 24 -21.08 21.77 -23.29
CA PRO A 24 -20.09 22.86 -23.36
C PRO A 24 -19.07 22.83 -22.22
N LEU A 25 -19.36 22.20 -21.08
CA LEU A 25 -18.46 22.09 -19.93
C LEU A 25 -17.37 21.01 -20.09
N THR A 26 -17.35 20.32 -21.23
CA THR A 26 -16.49 19.14 -21.39
C THR A 26 -15.03 19.51 -21.62
N GLU A 27 -14.75 20.68 -22.21
CA GLU A 27 -13.40 21.23 -22.32
C GLU A 27 -12.83 21.63 -20.94
N ASP A 28 -13.62 22.31 -20.11
CA ASP A 28 -13.24 22.65 -18.73
C ASP A 28 -12.97 21.40 -17.90
N LEU A 29 -13.80 20.36 -18.07
CA LEU A 29 -13.59 19.06 -17.44
C LEU A 29 -12.28 18.42 -17.90
N HIS A 30 -11.99 18.46 -19.20
CA HIS A 30 -10.73 17.94 -19.72
C HIS A 30 -9.53 18.66 -19.14
N GLN A 31 -9.57 20.00 -19.09
CA GLN A 31 -8.47 20.79 -18.54
C GLN A 31 -8.30 20.55 -17.04
N ALA A 32 -9.39 20.40 -16.28
CA ALA A 32 -9.36 20.05 -14.86
C ALA A 32 -8.76 18.65 -14.63
N VAL A 33 -9.14 17.67 -15.44
CA VAL A 33 -8.58 16.31 -15.40
C VAL A 33 -7.09 16.34 -15.72
N LYS A 34 -6.70 17.07 -16.78
CA LYS A 34 -5.32 17.19 -17.24
C LYS A 34 -4.43 17.93 -16.24
N ASN A 35 -4.94 18.96 -15.58
CA ASN A 35 -4.20 19.67 -14.54
C ASN A 35 -4.07 18.83 -13.28
N LEU A 36 -5.13 18.11 -12.88
CA LEU A 36 -5.10 17.19 -11.75
C LEU A 36 -4.16 16.01 -12.01
N SER A 37 -4.10 15.53 -13.25
CA SER A 37 -3.12 14.54 -13.65
C SER A 37 -1.72 15.16 -13.62
N ALA A 38 -1.48 16.33 -14.24
CA ALA A 38 -0.20 17.09 -14.23
C ALA A 38 0.39 17.32 -12.83
N GLU A 39 -0.44 17.72 -11.86
CA GLU A 39 -0.01 17.89 -10.46
C GLU A 39 0.33 16.57 -9.74
N LEU A 40 -0.16 15.43 -10.25
CA LEU A 40 0.31 14.10 -9.86
C LEU A 40 1.64 13.74 -10.52
N TYR A 41 1.90 14.19 -11.77
CA TYR A 41 3.19 14.00 -12.46
C TYR A 41 4.34 14.82 -11.86
N ALA A 42 4.05 15.90 -11.14
CA ALA A 42 5.07 16.74 -10.49
C ALA A 42 5.62 16.16 -9.17
N LYS A 43 5.09 15.02 -8.74
CA LYS A 43 5.51 14.31 -7.53
C LYS A 43 6.03 12.95 -7.95
N ASP A 44 7.06 12.46 -7.26
CA ASP A 44 7.49 11.07 -7.29
C ASP A 44 6.39 10.18 -6.69
N VAL A 45 5.23 10.10 -7.35
CA VAL A 45 4.12 9.28 -6.90
C VAL A 45 4.42 7.86 -7.33
N HIS A 46 4.82 7.05 -6.36
CA HIS A 46 4.99 5.61 -6.51
C HIS A 46 3.68 4.94 -6.96
N PHE A 47 3.46 4.79 -8.27
CA PHE A 47 2.28 4.11 -8.84
C PHE A 47 2.05 2.73 -8.19
N PHE A 48 3.15 2.05 -7.84
CA PHE A 48 3.14 0.78 -7.15
C PHE A 48 2.37 0.85 -5.83
N MET A 49 2.66 1.85 -5.00
CA MET A 49 2.02 2.03 -3.69
C MET A 49 0.53 2.32 -3.86
N GLU A 50 0.14 3.10 -4.85
CA GLU A 50 -1.28 3.36 -5.17
C GLU A 50 -2.01 2.08 -5.62
N LEU A 51 -1.36 1.21 -6.40
CA LEU A 51 -1.93 -0.08 -6.80
C LEU A 51 -2.08 -1.04 -5.61
N VAL A 52 -1.09 -1.09 -4.71
CA VAL A 52 -1.18 -1.85 -3.46
C VAL A 52 -2.32 -1.33 -2.58
N GLN A 53 -2.46 -0.01 -2.42
CA GLN A 53 -3.59 0.58 -1.69
C GLN A 53 -4.94 0.25 -2.32
N ASN A 54 -5.02 0.28 -3.66
CA ASN A 54 -6.27 -0.07 -4.34
C ASN A 54 -6.66 -1.52 -4.06
N ALA A 55 -5.70 -2.45 -4.08
CA ALA A 55 -5.94 -3.84 -3.71
C ALA A 55 -6.32 -3.97 -2.23
N GLU A 56 -5.59 -3.34 -1.31
CA GLU A 56 -5.90 -3.35 0.12
C GLU A 56 -7.31 -2.84 0.44
N ASP A 57 -7.79 -1.86 -0.34
CA ASP A 57 -9.12 -1.29 -0.17
C ASP A 57 -10.25 -2.16 -0.76
N ASN A 58 -9.94 -3.18 -1.57
CA ASN A 58 -10.92 -4.06 -2.20
C ASN A 58 -11.62 -4.99 -1.19
N GLU A 59 -12.66 -5.67 -1.67
CA GLU A 59 -13.35 -6.72 -0.92
C GLU A 59 -12.92 -8.10 -1.42
N TYR A 60 -12.71 -9.02 -0.50
CA TYR A 60 -12.35 -10.41 -0.78
C TYR A 60 -13.44 -11.35 -0.28
N ASN A 61 -13.55 -12.53 -0.89
CA ASN A 61 -14.47 -13.57 -0.40
C ASN A 61 -13.99 -14.14 0.93
N GLU A 62 -14.89 -14.76 1.70
CA GLU A 62 -14.47 -15.46 2.91
C GLU A 62 -13.63 -16.69 2.56
N GLY A 63 -12.57 -16.93 3.33
CA GLY A 63 -11.70 -18.10 3.17
C GLY A 63 -10.70 -18.04 2.01
N VAL A 64 -10.56 -16.90 1.32
CA VAL A 64 -9.46 -16.69 0.37
C VAL A 64 -8.36 -15.86 1.00
N ASP A 65 -7.11 -16.16 0.68
CA ASP A 65 -5.97 -15.33 1.03
C ASP A 65 -5.83 -14.19 0.01
N PRO A 66 -6.06 -12.92 0.41
CA PRO A 66 -5.97 -11.80 -0.53
C PRO A 66 -4.55 -11.63 -1.07
N SER A 67 -4.43 -11.58 -2.40
CA SER A 67 -3.14 -11.55 -3.08
C SER A 67 -3.11 -10.56 -4.24
N LEU A 68 -1.93 -9.97 -4.46
CA LEU A 68 -1.66 -9.05 -5.55
C LEU A 68 -0.42 -9.53 -6.32
N GLU A 69 -0.56 -9.79 -7.61
CA GLU A 69 0.54 -10.24 -8.47
C GLU A 69 0.80 -9.21 -9.58
N PHE A 70 2.07 -8.87 -9.75
CA PHE A 70 2.58 -8.04 -10.83
C PHE A 70 3.35 -8.93 -11.81
N VAL A 71 2.98 -8.90 -13.08
CA VAL A 71 3.67 -9.62 -14.15
C VAL A 71 4.10 -8.64 -15.22
N ILE A 72 5.40 -8.48 -15.45
CA ILE A 72 5.91 -7.67 -16.55
C ILE A 72 6.36 -8.56 -17.70
N THR A 73 5.91 -8.27 -18.91
CA THR A 73 6.31 -9.01 -20.12
C THR A 73 6.86 -8.06 -21.17
N SER A 74 7.81 -8.53 -21.97
CA SER A 74 8.30 -7.81 -23.16
C SER A 74 7.34 -7.85 -24.35
N LYS A 75 6.25 -8.63 -24.25
CA LYS A 75 5.25 -8.76 -25.31
C LYS A 75 4.29 -7.56 -25.31
N ASP A 76 4.02 -7.02 -26.49
CA ASP A 76 2.88 -6.12 -26.68
C ASP A 76 1.61 -6.93 -26.94
N ILE A 77 0.83 -7.14 -25.88
CA ILE A 77 -0.45 -7.85 -25.99
C ILE A 77 -1.61 -6.92 -26.35
N THR A 78 -1.36 -5.61 -26.42
CA THR A 78 -2.37 -4.58 -26.61
C THR A 78 -2.40 -4.00 -28.02
N ASP A 79 -1.39 -4.32 -28.84
CA ASP A 79 -1.18 -3.78 -30.19
C ASP A 79 -1.09 -2.24 -30.18
N THR A 80 -0.32 -1.71 -29.23
CA THR A 80 -0.11 -0.26 -29.04
C THR A 80 1.32 0.21 -29.39
N GLY A 81 2.20 -0.70 -29.77
CA GLY A 81 3.63 -0.46 -29.98
C GLY A 81 4.45 -0.45 -28.68
N ALA A 82 3.91 -1.00 -27.59
CA ALA A 82 4.58 -0.96 -26.29
C ALA A 82 5.76 -1.93 -26.23
N GLN A 83 6.91 -1.49 -25.70
CA GLN A 83 8.09 -2.35 -25.54
C GLN A 83 7.96 -3.35 -24.39
N ALA A 84 7.05 -3.07 -23.44
CA ALA A 84 6.73 -3.95 -22.35
C ALA A 84 5.29 -3.67 -21.87
N THR A 85 4.65 -4.71 -21.35
CA THR A 85 3.33 -4.63 -20.75
C THR A 85 3.40 -5.08 -19.30
N LEU A 86 2.87 -4.27 -18.38
CA LEU A 86 2.68 -4.64 -16.99
C LEU A 86 1.24 -5.12 -16.78
N LEU A 87 1.08 -6.33 -16.25
CA LEU A 87 -0.19 -6.92 -15.85
C LEU A 87 -0.25 -6.95 -14.33
N ILE A 88 -1.40 -6.59 -13.76
CA ILE A 88 -1.66 -6.66 -12.33
C ILE A 88 -2.89 -7.52 -12.11
N PHE A 89 -2.75 -8.56 -11.29
CA PHE A 89 -3.79 -9.50 -10.97
C PHE A 89 -4.16 -9.41 -9.49
N ASN A 90 -5.46 -9.28 -9.20
CA ASN A 90 -5.97 -9.25 -7.84
C ASN A 90 -7.17 -10.19 -7.69
N ASN A 91 -7.11 -11.08 -6.69
CA ASN A 91 -8.13 -12.09 -6.42
C ASN A 91 -9.32 -11.58 -5.58
N GLU A 92 -9.64 -10.29 -5.71
CA GLU A 92 -10.78 -9.66 -5.05
C GLU A 92 -12.12 -10.18 -5.59
N LYS A 93 -13.24 -9.63 -5.11
CA LYS A 93 -14.59 -9.92 -5.65
C LYS A 93 -14.82 -9.36 -7.05
N GLY A 94 -14.01 -8.39 -7.47
CA GLY A 94 -14.11 -7.74 -8.77
C GLY A 94 -15.02 -6.52 -8.77
N PHE A 95 -14.96 -5.75 -9.85
CA PHE A 95 -15.60 -4.45 -9.94
C PHE A 95 -17.13 -4.57 -10.03
N SER A 96 -17.82 -3.88 -9.13
CA SER A 96 -19.25 -3.61 -9.24
C SER A 96 -19.53 -2.45 -10.20
N ARG A 97 -20.81 -2.26 -10.57
CA ARG A 97 -21.26 -1.07 -11.34
C ARG A 97 -20.79 0.24 -10.69
N LYS A 98 -20.88 0.35 -9.36
CA LYS A 98 -20.43 1.53 -8.60
C LYS A 98 -18.92 1.75 -8.70
N ASN A 99 -18.12 0.68 -8.75
CA ASN A 99 -16.67 0.80 -8.95
C ASN A 99 -16.38 1.40 -10.34
N ILE A 100 -17.06 0.90 -11.38
CA ILE A 100 -16.94 1.40 -12.76
C ILE A 100 -17.34 2.88 -12.86
N GLU A 101 -18.46 3.27 -12.27
CA GLU A 101 -18.90 4.68 -12.22
C GLU A 101 -17.88 5.58 -11.49
N SER A 102 -17.29 5.06 -10.40
CA SER A 102 -16.28 5.77 -9.59
C SER A 102 -14.97 5.98 -10.34
N ILE A 103 -14.45 4.98 -11.05
CA ILE A 103 -13.20 5.13 -11.81
C ILE A 103 -13.38 6.13 -12.98
N CYS A 104 -14.58 6.21 -13.55
CA CYS A 104 -14.94 7.18 -14.60
C CYS A 104 -15.21 8.59 -14.05
N SER A 105 -15.00 8.85 -12.75
CA SER A 105 -15.26 10.14 -12.10
C SER A 105 -13.97 10.87 -11.71
N VAL A 106 -14.07 12.21 -11.59
CA VAL A 106 -13.01 13.12 -11.11
C VAL A 106 -13.41 13.66 -9.75
N GLY A 107 -12.52 13.59 -8.76
CA GLY A 107 -12.71 14.24 -7.44
C GLY A 107 -13.84 13.69 -6.55
N ARG A 108 -14.64 12.71 -7.00
CA ARG A 108 -15.62 11.97 -6.18
C ARG A 108 -15.09 10.57 -5.92
N SER A 109 -14.44 10.35 -4.78
CA SER A 109 -14.12 9.02 -4.28
C SER A 109 -15.37 8.41 -3.61
N THR A 110 -15.71 7.17 -3.94
CA THR A 110 -16.72 6.38 -3.21
C THR A 110 -16.33 6.08 -1.76
N LYS A 111 -15.08 6.39 -1.36
CA LYS A 111 -14.52 6.13 -0.03
C LYS A 111 -14.66 7.31 0.95
N LYS A 112 -15.31 8.42 0.56
CA LYS A 112 -15.66 9.51 1.50
C LYS A 112 -16.59 8.97 2.59
N GLY A 113 -16.09 8.81 3.82
CA GLY A 113 -16.87 8.44 5.00
C GLY A 113 -16.50 7.10 5.67
N ASN A 114 -15.61 6.29 5.09
CA ASN A 114 -15.18 5.01 5.67
C ASN A 114 -13.83 5.07 6.41
N ARG A 115 -13.40 6.25 6.87
CA ARG A 115 -12.08 6.49 7.48
C ARG A 115 -11.80 5.67 8.74
N LYS A 116 -12.83 5.22 9.46
CA LYS A 116 -12.70 4.30 10.63
C LYS A 116 -12.02 2.96 10.30
N ARG A 117 -11.88 2.60 9.02
CA ARG A 117 -11.25 1.36 8.56
C ARG A 117 -9.85 1.56 7.97
N GLY A 118 -9.24 2.75 8.07
CA GLY A 118 -7.89 2.99 7.57
C GLY A 118 -7.76 3.10 6.05
N TYR A 119 -8.84 3.44 5.33
CA TYR A 119 -8.81 3.67 3.89
C TYR A 119 -7.89 4.87 3.54
N ILE A 120 -6.89 4.64 2.71
CA ILE A 120 -5.81 5.61 2.40
C ILE A 120 -6.18 6.50 1.19
N GLY A 121 -7.18 6.10 0.38
CA GLY A 121 -7.59 6.79 -0.84
C GLY A 121 -8.43 8.07 -0.63
N GLU A 122 -7.80 9.21 -0.36
CA GLU A 122 -8.48 10.47 -0.03
C GLU A 122 -9.12 11.21 -1.23
N LYS A 123 -8.60 11.05 -2.47
CA LYS A 123 -8.83 12.05 -3.54
C LYS A 123 -9.57 11.56 -4.79
N GLY A 124 -9.87 10.26 -4.91
CA GLY A 124 -10.52 9.71 -6.12
C GLY A 124 -9.64 9.72 -7.37
N ILE A 125 -8.34 9.95 -7.19
CA ILE A 125 -7.30 10.01 -8.22
C ILE A 125 -6.38 8.79 -8.23
N GLY A 126 -6.48 7.88 -7.25
CA GLY A 126 -5.51 6.79 -7.06
C GLY A 126 -5.32 5.91 -8.30
N PHE A 127 -6.40 5.46 -8.94
CA PHE A 127 -6.31 4.72 -10.21
C PHE A 127 -5.67 5.55 -11.33
N LYS A 128 -5.83 6.87 -11.34
CA LYS A 128 -5.32 7.73 -12.42
C LYS A 128 -3.79 7.87 -12.36
N SER A 129 -3.15 7.48 -11.25
CA SER A 129 -1.68 7.40 -11.16
C SER A 129 -1.07 6.43 -12.18
N VAL A 130 -1.82 5.44 -12.69
CA VAL A 130 -1.31 4.53 -13.74
C VAL A 130 -0.96 5.28 -15.04
N PHE A 131 -1.57 6.45 -15.28
CA PHE A 131 -1.23 7.27 -16.45
C PHE A 131 0.17 7.88 -16.41
N LEU A 132 0.86 7.80 -15.26
CA LEU A 132 2.29 8.08 -15.14
C LEU A 132 3.11 7.15 -16.03
N ILE A 133 2.72 5.88 -16.09
CA ILE A 133 3.49 4.82 -16.74
C ILE A 133 2.85 4.28 -18.02
N THR A 134 1.57 4.52 -18.26
CA THR A 134 0.86 4.12 -19.49
C THR A 134 0.02 5.25 -20.07
N ALA A 135 -0.18 5.28 -21.39
CA ALA A 135 -1.16 6.16 -22.02
C ALA A 135 -2.56 5.53 -22.10
N ARG A 136 -2.66 4.19 -22.00
CA ARG A 136 -3.89 3.44 -22.26
C ARG A 136 -4.04 2.27 -21.28
N PRO A 137 -4.51 2.50 -20.04
CA PRO A 137 -4.75 1.42 -19.10
C PRO A 137 -6.02 0.64 -19.46
N TYR A 138 -5.96 -0.68 -19.30
CA TYR A 138 -7.07 -1.60 -19.52
C TYR A 138 -7.47 -2.24 -18.19
N VAL A 139 -8.77 -2.50 -18.02
CA VAL A 139 -9.35 -3.15 -16.84
C VAL A 139 -10.30 -4.25 -17.30
N PHE A 140 -10.03 -5.47 -16.84
CA PHE A 140 -10.85 -6.65 -17.02
C PHE A 140 -11.35 -7.10 -15.66
N SER A 141 -12.67 -7.08 -15.45
CA SER A 141 -13.23 -7.50 -14.16
C SER A 141 -14.72 -7.81 -14.26
N ASN A 142 -15.18 -8.94 -13.72
CA ASN A 142 -16.60 -9.33 -13.68
C ASN A 142 -17.38 -9.11 -15.00
N GLY A 143 -16.76 -9.46 -16.12
CA GLY A 143 -17.35 -9.31 -17.46
C GLY A 143 -17.19 -7.92 -18.10
N TYR A 144 -16.65 -6.92 -17.39
CA TYR A 144 -16.16 -5.69 -17.99
C TYR A 144 -14.81 -5.94 -18.69
N GLN A 145 -14.67 -5.39 -19.89
CA GLN A 145 -13.41 -5.28 -20.63
C GLN A 145 -13.31 -3.86 -21.19
N ILE A 146 -12.70 -2.99 -20.40
CA ILE A 146 -12.66 -1.56 -20.72
C ILE A 146 -11.24 -1.05 -20.76
N ARG A 147 -11.04 0.01 -21.53
CA ARG A 147 -9.81 0.80 -21.49
C ARG A 147 -10.13 2.28 -21.31
N PHE A 148 -9.12 3.02 -20.86
CA PHE A 148 -9.11 4.47 -20.86
C PHE A 148 -7.96 4.96 -21.74
N SER A 149 -7.97 6.24 -22.10
CA SER A 149 -6.91 6.86 -22.92
C SER A 149 -6.54 8.22 -22.37
N GLU A 150 -5.25 8.55 -22.35
CA GLU A 150 -4.76 9.91 -22.09
C GLU A 150 -5.26 10.88 -23.17
N GLU A 151 -5.34 10.40 -24.41
CA GLU A 151 -5.83 11.16 -25.56
C GLU A 151 -7.33 11.48 -25.39
N PRO A 152 -7.75 12.73 -25.64
CA PRO A 152 -9.15 13.10 -25.59
C PRO A 152 -10.01 12.27 -26.55
N CYS A 153 -11.16 11.80 -26.07
CA CYS A 153 -12.17 11.19 -26.94
C CYS A 153 -12.59 12.20 -28.03
N GLN A 154 -12.71 11.73 -29.28
CA GLN A 154 -13.01 12.61 -30.42
C GLN A 154 -14.32 13.39 -30.28
N HIS A 155 -15.34 12.80 -29.64
CA HIS A 155 -16.67 13.40 -29.48
C HIS A 155 -16.73 14.39 -28.31
N CYS A 156 -16.35 13.93 -27.11
CA CYS A 156 -16.51 14.73 -25.89
C CYS A 156 -15.25 15.52 -25.51
N LYS A 157 -14.11 15.34 -26.19
CA LYS A 157 -12.83 16.02 -25.91
C LYS A 157 -12.29 15.79 -24.50
N VAL A 158 -12.68 14.71 -23.82
CA VAL A 158 -12.16 14.30 -22.50
C VAL A 158 -11.38 12.99 -22.60
N GLY A 159 -10.21 12.96 -21.96
CA GLY A 159 -9.39 11.76 -21.74
C GLY A 159 -9.44 11.30 -20.28
N TYR A 160 -8.62 10.30 -19.94
CA TYR A 160 -8.38 9.66 -18.64
C TYR A 160 -9.57 8.94 -17.98
N ILE A 161 -10.79 9.43 -18.17
CA ILE A 161 -11.98 8.98 -17.42
C ILE A 161 -13.10 8.43 -18.31
N VAL A 162 -12.95 8.53 -19.63
CA VAL A 162 -13.94 8.01 -20.58
C VAL A 162 -13.65 6.53 -20.82
N PRO A 163 -14.55 5.62 -20.41
CA PRO A 163 -14.35 4.20 -20.65
C PRO A 163 -14.66 3.88 -22.12
N GLU A 164 -13.84 3.03 -22.72
CA GLU A 164 -14.06 2.44 -24.04
C GLU A 164 -14.11 0.93 -23.91
N TRP A 165 -15.07 0.28 -24.58
CA TRP A 165 -15.12 -1.17 -24.64
C TRP A 165 -13.98 -1.72 -25.50
N VAL A 166 -13.34 -2.78 -25.02
CA VAL A 166 -12.25 -3.45 -25.74
C VAL A 166 -12.84 -4.57 -26.59
N GLU A 167 -12.78 -4.47 -27.91
CA GLU A 167 -13.37 -5.50 -28.81
C GLU A 167 -12.36 -6.59 -29.21
N ALA A 168 -11.07 -6.23 -29.36
CA ALA A 168 -10.06 -7.11 -29.95
C ALA A 168 -8.89 -7.41 -29.00
N ASN A 169 -8.04 -6.42 -28.72
CA ASN A 169 -6.77 -6.62 -28.01
C ASN A 169 -6.70 -5.82 -26.70
N PRO A 170 -6.16 -6.39 -25.60
CA PRO A 170 -5.75 -7.78 -25.44
C PRO A 170 -6.96 -8.72 -25.33
N THR A 171 -6.83 -9.95 -25.83
CA THR A 171 -7.82 -11.00 -25.62
C THR A 171 -7.65 -11.66 -24.24
N LEU A 172 -8.73 -12.16 -23.65
CA LEU A 172 -8.66 -12.90 -22.39
C LEU A 172 -7.77 -14.14 -22.50
N SER A 173 -7.70 -14.80 -23.67
CA SER A 173 -6.86 -15.97 -23.86
C SER A 173 -5.36 -15.66 -23.72
N VAL A 174 -4.91 -14.53 -24.27
CA VAL A 174 -3.51 -14.09 -24.14
C VAL A 174 -3.20 -13.72 -22.68
N ILE A 175 -4.12 -13.06 -21.99
CA ILE A 175 -3.97 -12.73 -20.56
C ILE A 175 -3.88 -14.02 -19.73
N THR A 176 -4.74 -15.01 -19.97
CA THR A 176 -4.72 -16.33 -19.31
C THR A 176 -3.40 -17.07 -19.55
N GLN A 177 -2.87 -17.00 -20.77
CA GLN A 177 -1.58 -17.62 -21.11
C GLN A 177 -0.43 -16.99 -20.32
N ILE A 178 -0.39 -15.66 -20.20
CA ILE A 178 0.64 -14.96 -19.42
C ILE A 178 0.49 -15.25 -17.92
N TYR A 179 -0.75 -15.29 -17.43
CA TYR A 179 -1.02 -15.62 -16.04
C TYR A 179 -0.54 -17.03 -15.67
N GLY A 180 -0.64 -17.97 -16.62
CA GLY A 180 -0.12 -19.34 -16.44
C GLY A 180 -1.08 -20.27 -15.69
N SER A 181 -2.33 -19.85 -15.47
CA SER A 181 -3.40 -20.67 -14.89
C SER A 181 -4.68 -20.54 -15.69
N ALA A 182 -5.48 -21.61 -15.72
CA ALA A 182 -6.72 -21.67 -16.51
C ALA A 182 -7.78 -20.66 -16.03
N THR A 183 -7.73 -20.22 -14.78
CA THR A 183 -8.69 -19.28 -14.20
C THR A 183 -7.98 -17.99 -13.81
N LEU A 184 -8.40 -16.89 -14.43
CA LEU A 184 -7.92 -15.56 -14.08
C LEU A 184 -8.52 -15.09 -12.75
N PRO A 185 -7.78 -14.31 -11.96
CA PRO A 185 -8.34 -13.56 -10.84
C PRO A 185 -9.46 -12.62 -11.31
N ALA A 186 -10.34 -12.24 -10.37
CA ALA A 186 -11.55 -11.48 -10.71
C ALA A 186 -11.25 -10.11 -11.32
N THR A 187 -10.11 -9.49 -10.98
CA THR A 187 -9.67 -8.22 -11.53
C THR A 187 -8.27 -8.34 -12.12
N THR A 188 -8.14 -7.97 -13.39
CA THR A 188 -6.87 -7.83 -14.12
C THR A 188 -6.76 -6.42 -14.68
N ILE A 189 -5.65 -5.75 -14.40
CA ILE A 189 -5.29 -4.46 -15.00
C ILE A 189 -4.13 -4.71 -15.97
N VAL A 190 -4.22 -4.18 -17.19
CA VAL A 190 -3.16 -4.30 -18.20
C VAL A 190 -2.69 -2.89 -18.58
N LEU A 191 -1.38 -2.66 -18.45
CA LEU A 191 -0.74 -1.37 -18.62
C LEU A 191 0.38 -1.49 -19.69
N PRO A 192 0.10 -1.17 -20.96
CA PRO A 192 1.17 -1.03 -21.96
C PRO A 192 2.05 0.16 -21.56
N LEU A 193 3.33 -0.09 -21.29
CA LEU A 193 4.21 0.90 -20.71
C LEU A 193 4.69 1.93 -21.75
N LYS A 194 4.76 3.19 -21.33
CA LYS A 194 5.47 4.24 -22.07
C LYS A 194 6.95 3.85 -22.17
N PRO A 195 7.64 4.10 -23.30
CA PRO A 195 9.02 3.65 -23.51
C PRO A 195 9.99 4.05 -22.38
N ASP A 196 9.90 5.30 -21.91
CA ASP A 196 10.79 5.84 -20.87
C ASP A 196 10.52 5.24 -19.47
N ASN A 197 9.36 4.58 -19.28
CA ASN A 197 8.94 4.03 -17.99
C ASN A 197 9.26 2.54 -17.82
N VAL A 198 9.72 1.83 -18.87
CA VAL A 198 10.01 0.39 -18.75
C VAL A 198 11.10 0.12 -17.70
N LYS A 199 12.22 0.84 -17.75
CA LYS A 199 13.32 0.66 -16.79
C LYS A 199 12.94 1.12 -15.37
N PRO A 200 12.36 2.32 -15.15
CA PRO A 200 11.89 2.73 -13.83
C PRO A 200 10.89 1.75 -13.19
N VAL A 201 9.93 1.24 -13.96
CA VAL A 201 8.94 0.26 -13.46
C VAL A 201 9.62 -1.03 -13.02
N LYS A 202 10.53 -1.58 -13.84
CA LYS A 202 11.30 -2.78 -13.46
C LYS A 202 12.12 -2.55 -12.18
N GLN A 203 12.82 -1.43 -12.10
CA GLN A 203 13.61 -1.07 -10.92
C GLN A 203 12.74 -0.97 -9.67
N GLN A 204 11.61 -0.28 -9.76
CA GLN A 204 10.68 -0.13 -8.64
C GLN A 204 10.09 -1.47 -8.19
N LEU A 205 9.73 -2.36 -9.12
CA LEU A 205 9.23 -3.69 -8.80
C LEU A 205 10.30 -4.57 -8.14
N SER A 206 11.57 -4.42 -8.54
CA SER A 206 12.69 -5.16 -7.94
C SER A 206 13.08 -4.66 -6.54
N SER A 207 12.82 -3.39 -6.24
CA SER A 207 13.18 -2.74 -4.97
C SER A 207 12.07 -2.77 -3.91
N ILE A 208 11.02 -3.59 -4.09
CA ILE A 208 9.91 -3.64 -3.13
C ILE A 208 10.42 -4.23 -1.82
N HIS A 209 10.34 -3.46 -0.73
CA HIS A 209 10.66 -3.98 0.60
C HIS A 209 9.67 -5.08 1.01
N PRO A 210 10.15 -6.26 1.46
CA PRO A 210 9.28 -7.33 1.98
C PRO A 210 8.32 -6.86 3.08
N GLU A 211 8.77 -5.91 3.89
CA GLU A 211 7.98 -5.34 4.98
C GLU A 211 6.78 -4.50 4.54
N VAL A 212 6.56 -4.30 3.23
CA VAL A 212 5.38 -3.63 2.68
C VAL A 212 4.07 -4.26 3.19
N LEU A 213 4.07 -5.57 3.50
CA LEU A 213 2.89 -6.28 4.00
C LEU A 213 2.63 -6.11 5.50
N LEU A 214 3.61 -5.66 6.30
CA LEU A 214 3.54 -5.71 7.77
C LEU A 214 2.31 -5.02 8.37
N PHE A 215 1.86 -3.95 7.72
CA PHE A 215 0.77 -3.11 8.23
C PHE A 215 -0.43 -3.04 7.28
N LEU A 216 -0.46 -3.91 6.27
CA LEU A 216 -1.65 -4.14 5.47
C LEU A 216 -2.60 -5.06 6.23
N SER A 217 -3.90 -4.75 6.18
CA SER A 217 -4.91 -5.49 6.93
C SER A 217 -5.50 -6.66 6.14
N LYS A 218 -5.54 -6.58 4.81
CA LYS A 218 -6.14 -7.59 3.93
C LYS A 218 -5.12 -8.34 3.09
N ILE A 219 -4.27 -7.63 2.35
CA ILE A 219 -3.30 -8.27 1.45
C ILE A 219 -2.31 -9.10 2.26
N LYS A 220 -2.28 -10.41 2.01
CA LYS A 220 -1.38 -11.36 2.67
C LYS A 220 -0.25 -11.85 1.77
N LYS A 221 -0.40 -11.69 0.45
CA LYS A 221 0.62 -12.10 -0.52
C LYS A 221 0.81 -11.05 -1.61
N LEU A 222 2.07 -10.77 -1.91
CA LEU A 222 2.50 -9.91 -3.00
C LEU A 222 3.54 -10.66 -3.83
N SER A 223 3.40 -10.69 -5.15
CA SER A 223 4.42 -11.30 -6.01
C SER A 223 4.71 -10.45 -7.24
N VAL A 224 5.96 -10.51 -7.69
CA VAL A 224 6.45 -9.89 -8.92
C VAL A 224 7.06 -10.99 -9.77
N ARG A 225 6.65 -11.06 -11.04
CA ARG A 225 7.17 -11.99 -12.03
C ARG A 225 7.58 -11.27 -13.30
N GLU A 226 8.73 -11.62 -13.84
CA GLU A 226 9.10 -11.25 -15.22
C GLU A 226 8.77 -12.42 -16.16
N ASP A 227 7.96 -12.16 -17.19
CA ASP A 227 7.66 -13.09 -18.29
C ASP A 227 8.44 -12.68 -19.54
N ASN A 228 9.55 -13.37 -19.77
CA ASN A 228 10.44 -13.17 -20.91
C ASN A 228 10.14 -14.22 -22.01
N GLU A 229 10.57 -13.94 -23.25
CA GLU A 229 10.45 -14.90 -24.35
C GLU A 229 11.26 -16.18 -24.10
N ASP A 230 12.44 -16.03 -23.48
CA ASP A 230 13.21 -17.15 -22.94
C ASP A 230 12.75 -17.44 -21.51
N PRO A 231 12.05 -18.57 -21.26
CA PRO A 231 11.57 -18.90 -19.92
C PRO A 231 12.67 -19.03 -18.87
N ARG A 232 13.93 -19.21 -19.28
CA ARG A 232 15.09 -19.27 -18.38
C ARG A 232 15.46 -17.91 -17.78
N LEU A 233 14.97 -16.83 -18.37
CA LEU A 233 15.15 -15.46 -17.87
C LEU A 233 13.96 -15.01 -17.02
N ASN A 234 12.96 -15.87 -16.81
CA ASN A 234 11.83 -15.53 -15.96
C ASN A 234 12.29 -15.49 -14.51
N THR A 235 11.98 -14.38 -13.84
CA THR A 235 12.26 -14.20 -12.42
C THR A 235 10.94 -14.18 -11.68
N VAL A 236 10.94 -14.69 -10.45
CA VAL A 236 9.79 -14.60 -9.55
C VAL A 236 10.31 -14.19 -8.20
N SER A 237 9.71 -13.15 -7.64
CA SER A 237 9.88 -12.81 -6.24
C SER A 237 8.52 -12.76 -5.58
N ALA A 238 8.40 -13.35 -4.40
CA ALA A 238 7.16 -13.37 -3.65
C ALA A 238 7.40 -12.96 -2.20
N ILE A 239 6.44 -12.25 -1.63
CA ILE A 239 6.41 -11.83 -0.25
C ILE A 239 5.07 -12.31 0.31
N SER A 240 5.08 -12.97 1.45
CA SER A 240 3.84 -13.44 2.08
C SER A 240 3.92 -13.39 3.60
N ILE A 241 2.77 -13.17 4.21
CA ILE A 241 2.55 -13.41 5.63
C ILE A 241 2.23 -14.90 5.78
N SER A 242 3.14 -15.66 6.39
CA SER A 242 2.99 -17.11 6.55
C SER A 242 2.12 -17.46 7.75
N SER A 243 2.15 -16.67 8.81
CA SER A 243 1.26 -16.82 9.97
C SER A 243 1.16 -15.55 10.82
N GLU A 244 0.07 -15.44 11.55
CA GLU A 244 -0.11 -14.51 12.67
C GLU A 244 -0.54 -15.33 13.90
N THR A 245 0.25 -15.28 14.97
CA THR A 245 0.05 -16.10 16.17
C THR A 245 0.13 -15.27 17.45
N ASP A 246 -0.14 -15.91 18.59
CA ASP A 246 0.11 -15.35 19.93
C ASP A 246 -0.60 -14.02 20.21
N PHE A 247 -1.85 -13.93 19.75
CA PHE A 247 -2.69 -12.76 19.97
C PHE A 247 -3.02 -12.57 21.46
N VAL A 248 -2.55 -11.47 22.03
CA VAL A 248 -2.82 -11.09 23.42
C VAL A 248 -3.47 -9.71 23.44
N LYS A 249 -4.60 -9.58 24.14
CA LYS A 249 -5.29 -8.29 24.34
C LYS A 249 -5.16 -7.81 25.78
N LYS A 250 -4.72 -6.58 25.96
CA LYS A 250 -4.58 -5.89 27.25
C LYS A 250 -5.58 -4.74 27.35
N LYS A 251 -6.75 -5.03 27.90
CA LYS A 251 -7.87 -4.10 28.02
C LYS A 251 -7.59 -2.88 28.90
N ASN A 252 -6.65 -2.98 29.84
CA ASN A 252 -6.31 -1.89 30.77
C ASN A 252 -5.61 -0.71 30.09
N ILE A 253 -4.97 -0.94 28.94
CA ILE A 253 -4.19 0.06 28.21
C ILE A 253 -4.56 0.12 26.72
N ASP A 254 -5.69 -0.49 26.35
CA ASP A 254 -6.19 -0.61 24.97
C ASP A 254 -5.10 -1.04 23.97
N ALA A 255 -4.36 -2.09 24.33
CA ALA A 255 -3.28 -2.64 23.53
C ALA A 255 -3.54 -4.10 23.12
N GLU A 256 -3.00 -4.47 21.98
CA GLU A 256 -2.93 -5.85 21.49
C GLU A 256 -1.53 -6.16 20.96
N SER A 257 -1.07 -7.40 21.16
CA SER A 257 0.19 -7.89 20.62
C SER A 257 -0.01 -9.21 19.89
N TYR A 258 0.83 -9.47 18.89
CA TYR A 258 0.83 -10.71 18.11
C TYR A 258 2.19 -10.91 17.44
N LEU A 259 2.52 -12.14 17.06
CA LEU A 259 3.71 -12.48 16.30
C LEU A 259 3.32 -12.64 14.82
N LEU A 260 3.99 -11.91 13.94
CA LEU A 260 3.77 -11.99 12.49
C LEU A 260 4.99 -12.61 11.83
N HIS A 261 4.79 -13.67 11.03
CA HIS A 261 5.86 -14.29 10.26
C HIS A 261 5.79 -13.83 8.80
N LEU A 262 6.88 -13.22 8.34
CA LEU A 262 7.03 -12.71 6.98
C LEU A 262 8.07 -13.57 6.25
N SER A 263 7.71 -14.05 5.08
CA SER A 263 8.60 -14.79 4.19
C SER A 263 8.79 -14.01 2.88
N ALA A 264 10.02 -13.95 2.41
CA ALA A 264 10.37 -13.46 1.08
C ALA A 264 11.07 -14.57 0.30
N ASP A 265 10.48 -14.96 -0.82
CA ASP A 265 11.06 -15.91 -1.77
C ASP A 265 11.73 -15.13 -2.91
N GLU A 266 13.01 -15.41 -3.13
CA GLU A 266 13.89 -14.76 -4.09
C GLU A 266 14.78 -15.78 -4.80
N GLU A 267 15.35 -15.40 -5.95
CA GLU A 267 16.34 -16.22 -6.65
C GLU A 267 17.57 -16.55 -5.78
N SER A 268 17.91 -15.67 -4.84
CA SER A 268 19.02 -15.81 -3.90
C SER A 268 18.71 -16.79 -2.75
N GLY A 269 17.44 -17.17 -2.58
CA GLY A 269 16.96 -18.06 -1.53
C GLY A 269 15.71 -17.53 -0.82
N MET A 270 15.16 -18.36 0.06
CA MET A 270 14.03 -17.99 0.91
C MET A 270 14.55 -17.35 2.20
N GLY A 271 14.14 -16.10 2.44
CA GLY A 271 14.36 -15.40 3.70
C GLY A 271 13.09 -15.37 4.55
N GLU A 272 13.22 -15.59 5.85
CA GLU A 272 12.12 -15.44 6.80
C GLU A 272 12.51 -14.52 7.94
N CYS A 273 11.57 -13.67 8.37
CA CYS A 273 11.72 -12.83 9.54
C CYS A 273 10.40 -12.77 10.29
N SER A 274 10.47 -12.91 11.62
CA SER A 274 9.31 -12.77 12.48
C SER A 274 9.31 -11.40 13.13
N TYR A 275 8.13 -10.83 13.38
CA TYR A 275 7.98 -9.50 13.96
C TYR A 275 7.05 -9.58 15.15
N TYR A 276 7.55 -9.14 16.32
CA TYR A 276 6.67 -8.89 17.44
C TYR A 276 5.94 -7.58 17.21
N MET A 277 4.62 -7.67 17.03
CA MET A 277 3.75 -6.55 16.74
C MET A 277 3.10 -6.09 18.03
N TRP A 278 3.19 -4.79 18.33
CA TRP A 278 2.52 -4.16 19.45
C TRP A 278 1.67 -3.00 18.97
N LYS A 279 0.36 -3.12 19.09
CA LYS A 279 -0.61 -2.12 18.65
C LYS A 279 -1.32 -1.53 19.85
N GLN A 280 -1.29 -0.20 19.99
CA GLN A 280 -1.87 0.50 21.11
C GLN A 280 -2.69 1.71 20.66
N LYS A 281 -3.82 1.92 21.34
CA LYS A 281 -4.71 3.05 21.10
C LYS A 281 -4.50 4.17 22.10
N PHE A 282 -4.64 5.40 21.62
CA PHE A 282 -4.61 6.61 22.44
C PHE A 282 -5.73 7.56 22.04
N PRO A 283 -6.42 8.21 22.98
CA PRO A 283 -7.40 9.24 22.64
C PRO A 283 -6.70 10.46 22.01
N VAL A 284 -7.27 10.97 20.91
CA VAL A 284 -6.77 12.17 20.23
C VAL A 284 -7.02 13.38 21.11
N ARG A 285 -5.94 14.04 21.54
CA ARG A 285 -6.02 15.27 22.34
C ARG A 285 -6.53 16.44 21.49
N ARG A 286 -7.22 17.39 22.12
CA ARG A 286 -7.89 18.50 21.41
C ARG A 286 -6.92 19.39 20.66
N GLU A 287 -5.75 19.62 21.24
CA GLU A 287 -4.67 20.45 20.70
C GLU A 287 -4.00 19.84 19.45
N HIS A 288 -4.16 18.55 19.20
CA HIS A 288 -3.56 17.85 18.06
C HIS A 288 -4.59 17.49 16.97
N ARG A 289 -5.81 18.05 17.03
CA ARG A 289 -6.84 17.83 16.01
C ARG A 289 -6.58 18.70 14.78
N VAL A 290 -6.78 18.11 13.61
CA VAL A 290 -6.62 18.76 12.30
C VAL A 290 -7.85 18.51 11.43
N ASP A 291 -8.20 19.48 10.59
CA ASP A 291 -9.41 19.44 9.74
C ASP A 291 -9.51 18.14 8.90
N ARG A 292 -8.36 17.63 8.44
CA ARG A 292 -8.29 16.42 7.61
C ARG A 292 -8.63 15.13 8.37
N ARG A 293 -8.67 15.15 9.70
CA ARG A 293 -8.85 13.99 10.61
C ARG A 293 -9.87 14.24 11.72
N MET A 294 -10.78 15.19 11.53
CA MET A 294 -11.77 15.55 12.56
C MET A 294 -12.67 14.40 13.02
N ASP A 295 -12.85 13.40 12.17
CA ASP A 295 -13.66 12.20 12.43
C ASP A 295 -12.88 11.04 13.08
N VAL A 296 -11.60 11.24 13.41
CA VAL A 296 -10.75 10.27 14.09
C VAL A 296 -10.58 10.69 15.55
N ASP A 297 -11.02 9.82 16.46
CA ASP A 297 -11.00 10.07 17.90
C ASP A 297 -9.89 9.31 18.64
N GLU A 298 -9.27 8.34 17.98
CA GLU A 298 -8.19 7.52 18.54
C GLU A 298 -7.01 7.45 17.57
N TRP A 299 -5.80 7.68 18.07
CA TRP A 299 -4.57 7.29 17.38
C TRP A 299 -4.32 5.80 17.62
N VAL A 300 -4.01 5.08 16.56
CA VAL A 300 -3.57 3.69 16.62
C VAL A 300 -2.10 3.66 16.23
N ILE A 301 -1.25 3.26 17.16
CA ILE A 301 0.20 3.18 16.96
C ILE A 301 0.60 1.72 17.04
N THR A 302 1.23 1.22 15.98
CA THR A 302 1.80 -0.12 15.93
C THR A 302 3.32 -0.04 15.90
N LEU A 303 3.99 -0.73 16.82
CA LEU A 303 5.43 -0.94 16.79
C LEU A 303 5.71 -2.37 16.34
N ALA A 304 6.59 -2.53 15.35
CA ALA A 304 7.05 -3.84 14.90
C ALA A 304 8.52 -4.04 15.28
N PHE A 305 8.79 -5.07 16.06
CA PHE A 305 10.13 -5.42 16.53
C PHE A 305 10.61 -6.68 15.78
N PRO A 306 11.63 -6.57 14.92
CA PRO A 306 12.13 -7.70 14.15
C PRO A 306 12.82 -8.71 15.06
N ASN A 307 12.44 -9.97 14.95
CA ASN A 307 13.05 -11.10 15.63
C ASN A 307 13.78 -11.93 14.58
N GLY A 308 15.08 -11.65 14.46
CA GLY A 308 15.94 -12.10 13.36
C GLY A 308 16.44 -10.94 12.50
N GLU A 309 17.15 -11.27 11.42
CA GLU A 309 17.58 -10.27 10.45
C GLU A 309 16.39 -9.77 9.63
N ARG A 310 16.26 -8.45 9.49
CA ARG A 310 15.21 -7.85 8.66
C ARG A 310 15.41 -8.23 7.20
N LEU A 311 14.30 -8.54 6.53
CA LEU A 311 14.30 -8.83 5.11
C LEU A 311 14.49 -7.52 4.34
N ASN A 312 15.66 -7.32 3.75
CA ASN A 312 16.03 -6.07 3.11
C ASN A 312 16.26 -6.28 1.60
N ARG A 313 15.53 -5.53 0.76
CA ARG A 313 15.80 -5.37 -0.68
C ARG A 313 16.31 -3.95 -0.95
N GLY A 314 17.50 -3.62 -0.47
CA GLY A 314 18.07 -2.28 -0.61
C GLY A 314 19.16 -1.95 0.40
N THR A 315 19.65 -0.70 0.37
CA THR A 315 20.73 -0.22 1.24
C THR A 315 20.25 0.21 2.62
N SER A 316 18.96 0.51 2.77
CA SER A 316 18.38 0.95 4.05
C SER A 316 16.94 0.46 4.17
N SER A 317 16.46 0.34 5.41
CA SER A 317 15.14 -0.20 5.70
C SER A 317 14.28 0.85 6.40
N PRO A 318 13.09 1.17 5.87
CA PRO A 318 12.22 2.20 6.43
C PRO A 318 11.92 1.97 7.91
N GLY A 319 11.90 3.05 8.68
CA GLY A 319 11.55 3.02 10.10
C GLY A 319 10.16 3.59 10.40
N ILE A 320 9.54 4.31 9.45
CA ILE A 320 8.21 4.90 9.61
C ILE A 320 7.29 4.46 8.47
N TYR A 321 6.08 4.05 8.85
CA TYR A 321 5.03 3.58 7.96
C TYR A 321 3.76 4.38 8.22
N ALA A 322 3.08 4.73 7.14
CA ALA A 322 1.69 5.20 7.17
C ALA A 322 0.86 4.19 6.37
N PHE A 323 0.65 3.02 6.99
CA PHE A 323 0.15 1.76 6.43
C PHE A 323 1.07 1.13 5.37
N LEU A 324 1.70 1.96 4.54
CA LEU A 324 2.77 1.59 3.62
C LEU A 324 4.09 2.27 4.01
N PRO A 325 5.25 1.72 3.60
CA PRO A 325 6.55 2.29 3.93
C PRO A 325 6.70 3.72 3.42
N THR A 326 7.39 4.55 4.22
CA THR A 326 8.00 5.81 3.76
C THR A 326 9.47 5.55 3.40
N GLU A 327 10.22 6.58 3.00
CA GLU A 327 11.66 6.48 2.79
C GLU A 327 12.48 6.92 4.03
N MET A 328 11.81 7.19 5.16
CA MET A 328 12.47 7.67 6.36
C MET A 328 13.25 6.55 7.07
N VAL A 329 14.57 6.70 7.10
CA VAL A 329 15.48 5.88 7.89
C VAL A 329 15.64 6.49 9.28
N THR A 330 15.11 5.83 10.30
CA THR A 330 15.04 6.39 11.66
C THR A 330 16.26 6.07 12.54
N ASN A 331 17.00 5.01 12.21
CA ASN A 331 17.97 4.33 13.09
C ASN A 331 17.38 3.70 14.35
N PHE A 332 16.06 3.63 14.47
CA PHE A 332 15.42 2.82 15.50
C PHE A 332 15.52 1.33 15.13
N PRO A 333 15.72 0.44 16.12
CA PRO A 333 15.75 -1.00 15.90
C PRO A 333 14.34 -1.61 15.78
N PHE A 334 13.31 -0.77 15.65
CA PHE A 334 11.91 -1.14 15.48
C PHE A 334 11.25 -0.18 14.49
N ILE A 335 10.12 -0.62 13.94
CA ILE A 335 9.35 0.12 12.95
C ILE A 335 8.15 0.77 13.63
N ILE A 336 7.85 2.02 13.26
CA ILE A 336 6.69 2.76 13.75
C ILE A 336 5.65 2.86 12.64
N GLN A 337 4.43 2.37 12.89
CA GLN A 337 3.28 2.60 12.06
C GLN A 337 2.20 3.39 12.80
N ALA A 338 1.65 4.41 12.12
CA ALA A 338 0.44 5.12 12.55
C ALA A 338 -0.22 5.82 11.34
N ASP A 339 -1.37 6.47 11.55
CA ASP A 339 -2.02 7.32 10.53
C ASP A 339 -1.29 8.68 10.41
N PHE A 340 -0.01 8.67 10.02
CA PHE A 340 0.76 9.89 9.82
C PHE A 340 0.29 10.68 8.60
N LEU A 341 0.28 12.01 8.72
CA LEU A 341 0.16 12.92 7.59
C LEU A 341 1.49 12.98 6.84
N LEU A 342 1.45 12.62 5.56
CA LEU A 342 2.63 12.52 4.71
C LEU A 342 2.88 13.80 3.91
N ALA A 343 4.15 14.03 3.60
CA ALA A 343 4.54 14.92 2.53
C ALA A 343 3.93 14.46 1.21
N SER A 344 3.89 15.39 0.25
CA SER A 344 3.31 15.15 -1.06
C SER A 344 3.94 13.97 -1.82
N SER A 345 5.25 13.77 -1.70
CA SER A 345 5.98 12.63 -2.29
C SER A 345 5.74 11.30 -1.56
N ARG A 346 5.19 11.34 -0.34
CA ARG A 346 5.07 10.21 0.60
C ARG A 346 6.39 9.64 1.14
N GLU A 347 7.53 10.21 0.74
CA GLU A 347 8.85 9.80 1.22
C GLU A 347 9.06 10.09 2.71
N SER A 348 8.35 11.10 3.25
CA SER A 348 8.47 11.53 4.64
C SER A 348 7.13 11.94 5.26
N ILE A 349 7.07 11.90 6.59
CA ILE A 349 5.96 12.49 7.36
C ILE A 349 6.16 14.02 7.47
N LEU A 350 5.07 14.76 7.62
CA LEU A 350 5.12 16.19 7.95
C LEU A 350 5.53 16.37 9.42
N LEU A 351 6.82 16.59 9.68
CA LEU A 351 7.37 16.64 11.06
C LEU A 351 6.84 17.82 11.89
N ASP A 352 6.49 18.93 11.22
CA ASP A 352 5.97 20.14 11.87
C ASP A 352 4.44 20.10 12.07
N ASP A 353 3.77 19.03 11.62
CA ASP A 353 2.33 18.90 11.74
C ASP A 353 1.92 18.46 13.15
N ILE A 354 0.97 19.17 13.76
CA ILE A 354 0.49 18.93 15.13
C ILE A 354 -0.12 17.53 15.31
N TRP A 355 -0.72 16.95 14.27
CA TRP A 355 -1.27 15.59 14.33
C TRP A 355 -0.13 14.57 14.45
N ASN A 356 0.91 14.72 13.65
CA ASN A 356 2.08 13.83 13.68
C ASN A 356 2.87 13.99 14.98
N GLN A 357 3.01 15.21 15.49
CA GLN A 357 3.62 15.46 16.81
C GLN A 357 2.87 14.73 17.92
N GLY A 358 1.53 14.82 17.95
CA GLY A 358 0.70 14.10 18.92
C GLY A 358 0.87 12.57 18.85
N ILE A 359 1.04 12.01 17.66
CA ILE A 359 1.37 10.58 17.48
C ILE A 359 2.76 10.27 18.03
N LEU A 360 3.78 11.06 17.66
CA LEU A 360 5.17 10.85 18.09
C LEU A 360 5.32 10.97 19.61
N ASP A 361 4.56 11.84 20.27
CA ASP A 361 4.50 11.98 21.74
C ASP A 361 4.01 10.72 22.45
N CYS A 362 3.19 9.91 21.78
CA CYS A 362 2.68 8.66 22.31
C CYS A 362 3.67 7.49 22.12
N VAL A 363 4.53 7.54 21.09
CA VAL A 363 5.50 6.47 20.75
C VAL A 363 6.35 6.03 21.96
N PRO A 364 6.91 6.93 22.80
CA PRO A 364 7.68 6.51 23.96
C PRO A 364 6.91 5.65 24.95
N SER A 365 5.64 5.98 25.20
CA SER A 365 4.79 5.18 26.11
C SER A 365 4.42 3.85 25.48
N THR A 366 4.12 3.84 24.16
CA THR A 366 3.88 2.60 23.40
C THR A 366 5.09 1.67 23.47
N PHE A 367 6.30 2.21 23.26
CA PHE A 367 7.54 1.45 23.32
C PHE A 367 7.74 0.81 24.70
N VAL A 368 7.62 1.60 25.77
CA VAL A 368 7.82 1.08 27.14
C VAL A 368 6.80 -0.01 27.46
N ASN A 369 5.53 0.18 27.10
CA ASN A 369 4.51 -0.85 27.33
C ASN A 369 4.80 -2.15 26.54
N ALA A 370 5.23 -2.02 25.29
CA ALA A 370 5.62 -3.15 24.45
C ALA A 370 6.84 -3.88 25.01
N PHE A 371 7.88 -3.12 25.36
CA PHE A 371 9.15 -3.62 25.87
C PHE A 371 8.99 -4.33 27.22
N THR A 372 8.24 -3.73 28.16
CA THR A 372 7.90 -4.35 29.44
C THR A 372 7.02 -5.57 29.25
N SER A 373 6.10 -5.57 28.27
CA SER A 373 5.30 -6.74 27.94
C SER A 373 6.15 -7.92 27.46
N LEU A 374 7.07 -7.67 26.53
CA LEU A 374 8.02 -8.66 26.04
C LEU A 374 8.89 -9.20 27.19
N GLY A 375 9.29 -8.34 28.13
CA GLY A 375 10.15 -8.72 29.25
C GLY A 375 9.43 -9.63 30.23
N ARG A 376 8.19 -9.27 30.58
CA ARG A 376 7.37 -10.05 31.52
C ARG A 376 6.85 -11.36 30.93
N ALA A 377 6.61 -11.42 29.63
CA ALA A 377 6.26 -12.67 28.95
C ALA A 377 7.36 -13.75 29.08
N ASN A 378 8.59 -13.33 29.41
CA ASN A 378 9.75 -14.17 29.62
C ASN A 378 10.10 -14.36 31.12
N GLU A 379 9.20 -14.02 32.06
CA GLU A 379 9.42 -14.27 33.49
C GLU A 379 9.59 -15.79 33.74
N GLY A 380 10.82 -16.20 34.06
CA GLY A 380 11.22 -17.60 34.25
C GLY A 380 12.04 -18.20 33.09
N ALA A 381 12.18 -17.51 31.96
CA ALA A 381 13.09 -17.90 30.88
C ALA A 381 14.55 -17.52 31.24
N PRO A 382 15.56 -18.25 30.73
CA PRO A 382 16.96 -17.89 30.92
C PRO A 382 17.25 -16.44 30.48
N VAL A 383 18.13 -15.73 31.20
CA VAL A 383 18.53 -14.35 30.86
C VAL A 383 19.08 -14.25 29.42
N SER A 384 19.64 -15.33 28.88
CA SER A 384 20.07 -15.41 27.47
C SER A 384 18.94 -15.21 26.47
N THR A 385 17.68 -15.43 26.85
CA THR A 385 16.49 -15.17 26.01
C THR A 385 16.12 -13.68 26.01
N LEU A 386 16.52 -12.93 27.05
CA LEU A 386 16.29 -11.48 27.17
C LEU A 386 17.35 -10.64 26.42
N THR A 387 18.54 -11.19 26.12
CA THR A 387 19.64 -10.43 25.50
C THR A 387 19.26 -9.87 24.13
N HIS A 388 18.52 -10.62 23.32
CA HIS A 388 18.03 -10.16 22.02
C HIS A 388 17.09 -8.94 22.17
N MET A 389 16.28 -8.91 23.22
CA MET A 389 15.35 -7.79 23.44
C MET A 389 16.06 -6.47 23.68
N PHE A 390 17.20 -6.46 24.37
CA PHE A 390 17.96 -5.22 24.59
C PHE A 390 18.50 -4.63 23.28
N GLY A 391 18.58 -5.43 22.20
CA GLY A 391 18.83 -4.94 20.84
C GLY A 391 17.76 -3.99 20.33
N PHE A 392 16.55 -3.99 20.91
CA PHE A 392 15.47 -3.06 20.58
C PHE A 392 15.61 -1.69 21.25
N LEU A 393 16.60 -1.46 22.11
CA LEU A 393 16.83 -0.15 22.69
C LEU A 393 17.34 0.83 21.61
N PRO A 394 16.67 1.97 21.39
CA PRO A 394 17.08 2.93 20.38
C PRO A 394 18.31 3.72 20.88
N VAL A 395 19.50 3.17 20.70
CA VAL A 395 20.77 3.79 21.15
C VAL A 395 21.36 4.76 20.11
N ASN A 396 21.06 4.54 18.83
CA ASN A 396 21.61 5.32 17.74
C ASN A 396 20.82 6.63 17.54
N ALA A 397 21.53 7.69 17.16
CA ALA A 397 20.90 8.96 16.82
C ALA A 397 20.23 8.88 15.44
N SER A 398 19.09 9.54 15.31
CA SER A 398 18.42 9.74 14.04
C SER A 398 18.94 11.00 13.35
N ALA A 399 18.91 11.00 12.01
CA ALA A 399 19.13 12.21 11.22
C ALA A 399 18.01 13.25 11.44
N TYR A 400 16.85 12.83 11.95
CA TYR A 400 15.71 13.70 12.25
C TYR A 400 15.73 14.14 13.72
N PRO A 401 15.89 15.45 14.02
CA PRO A 401 15.96 15.95 15.40
C PRO A 401 14.79 15.51 16.29
N ILE A 402 13.55 15.61 15.79
CA ILE A 402 12.35 15.23 16.54
C ILE A 402 12.32 13.75 16.94
N LEU A 403 12.95 12.87 16.16
CA LEU A 403 13.06 11.45 16.52
C LEU A 403 14.11 11.22 17.62
N ASN A 404 15.11 12.10 17.75
CA ASN A 404 16.01 12.07 18.91
C ASN A 404 15.27 12.46 20.19
N ASP A 405 14.29 13.38 20.14
CA ASP A 405 13.44 13.69 21.29
C ASP A 405 12.58 12.50 21.72
N VAL A 406 12.02 11.77 20.75
CA VAL A 406 11.31 10.49 21.00
C VAL A 406 12.23 9.48 21.67
N ARG A 407 13.45 9.30 21.14
CA ARG A 407 14.47 8.41 21.71
C ARG A 407 14.81 8.78 23.16
N ASP A 408 15.04 10.06 23.42
CA ASP A 408 15.43 10.53 24.74
C ASP A 408 14.27 10.45 25.74
N SER A 409 13.02 10.59 25.25
CA SER A 409 11.80 10.32 26.02
C SER A 409 11.64 8.83 26.37
N ILE A 410 11.91 7.92 25.42
CA ILE A 410 11.97 6.47 25.68
C ILE A 410 12.98 6.19 26.78
N LYS A 411 14.20 6.72 26.64
CA LYS A 411 15.28 6.53 27.63
C LYS A 411 14.84 6.97 29.03
N ARG A 412 14.25 8.17 29.16
CA ARG A 412 13.77 8.67 30.46
C ARG A 412 12.71 7.77 31.07
N LYS A 413 11.70 7.37 30.29
CA LYS A 413 10.61 6.51 30.79
C LYS A 413 11.09 5.12 31.19
N LEU A 414 12.08 4.55 30.50
CA LEU A 414 12.67 3.25 30.86
C LEU A 414 13.42 3.29 32.19
N LEU A 415 14.00 4.44 32.58
CA LEU A 415 14.70 4.57 33.87
C LEU A 415 13.74 4.47 35.06
N ASP A 416 12.46 4.78 34.86
CA ASP A 416 11.42 4.71 35.89
C ASP A 416 10.82 3.29 36.02
N GLU A 417 11.19 2.37 35.13
CA GLU A 417 10.62 1.03 35.05
C GLU A 417 11.59 -0.05 35.56
N SER A 418 11.07 -1.02 36.32
CA SER A 418 11.84 -2.18 36.77
C SER A 418 11.79 -3.30 35.73
N ILE A 419 12.70 -3.23 34.75
CA ILE A 419 12.65 -4.12 33.57
C ILE A 419 13.72 -5.24 33.61
N ILE A 420 14.76 -5.08 34.42
CA ILE A 420 15.80 -6.10 34.60
C ILE A 420 15.45 -6.95 35.83
N PRO A 421 15.30 -8.29 35.70
CA PRO A 421 15.26 -9.15 36.87
C PRO A 421 16.64 -9.08 37.55
N PHE A 422 16.70 -8.44 38.72
CA PHE A 422 17.87 -8.50 39.58
C PHE A 422 17.59 -9.50 40.69
N GLU A 423 18.46 -10.50 40.85
CA GLU A 423 18.48 -11.29 42.08
C GLU A 423 19.01 -10.38 43.18
N SER A 424 18.15 -9.99 44.11
CA SER A 424 18.61 -9.42 45.38
C SER A 424 19.25 -10.56 46.18
N TRP A 425 20.57 -10.60 46.24
CA TRP A 425 21.27 -11.41 47.23
C TRP A 425 21.04 -10.75 48.60
N LEU A 426 19.97 -11.15 49.28
CA LEU A 426 19.68 -10.84 50.69
C LEU A 426 19.99 -12.05 51.56
#